data_AF-A0A961S6A4-F1
#
_entry.id   AF-A0A961S6A4-F1
#
_cell.length_a   1.000
_cell.length_b   1.000
_cell.length_c   1.000
_cell.angle_alpha   90.00
_cell.angle_beta   90.00
_cell.angle_gamma   90.00
#
_symmetry.space_group_name_H-M   'P 1'
#
loop_
_entity.id
_entity.type
_entity.pdbx_description
1 polymer ?
#
loop_
_entity_poly.entity_id
_entity_poly.type
_entity_poly.pdbx_seq_one_letter_code
_entity_poly.pdbx_strand_id
1 'polypeptide(L)'
;MFNTANNSITSTIIGKYTLGMALAIAVCTGFSLTMAGPAAAAQVIQKISATSAAGTGSMTQRITRNTQAASLTRVCVINRSDRTKTFTHAQPNINALRAAPGGKSCANFPSNARVHFALFDDGQPVTAGVSMVMSLSAFAGGRVDFVWRDNE
;
A
#
# COMPACT_ATOMS: atom_id res chain seq x y z
N MET A 1 31.89 -29.96 8.92
CA MET A 1 32.53 -29.98 7.59
C MET A 1 31.44 -29.70 6.57
N PHE A 2 31.55 -28.57 5.88
CA PHE A 2 30.54 -28.11 4.93
C PHE A 2 30.60 -28.97 3.65
N ASN A 3 29.43 -29.43 3.20
CA ASN A 3 29.27 -30.20 1.98
C ASN A 3 29.20 -29.21 0.80
N THR A 4 30.16 -29.29 -0.12
CA THR A 4 30.28 -28.44 -1.31
C THR A 4 29.21 -28.79 -2.33
N ALA A 5 28.29 -27.86 -2.60
CA ALA A 5 27.31 -27.98 -3.68
C ALA A 5 27.94 -27.59 -5.02
N ASN A 6 28.04 -28.54 -5.95
CA ASN A 6 28.25 -28.26 -7.37
C ASN A 6 26.89 -28.36 -8.08
N ASN A 7 26.19 -27.24 -8.23
CA ASN A 7 25.09 -27.12 -9.19
C ASN A 7 25.57 -26.23 -10.34
N SER A 8 25.98 -26.88 -11.43
CA SER A 8 26.22 -26.26 -12.72
C SER A 8 24.89 -25.80 -13.30
N ILE A 9 24.72 -24.49 -13.53
CA ILE A 9 23.59 -23.97 -14.30
C ILE A 9 24.13 -23.50 -15.64
N THR A 10 23.98 -24.37 -16.64
CA THR A 10 24.15 -24.08 -18.06
C THR A 10 23.08 -23.07 -18.48
N SER A 11 23.47 -21.82 -18.73
CA SER A 11 22.59 -20.81 -19.31
C SER A 11 23.07 -20.48 -20.72
N THR A 12 22.34 -20.99 -21.71
CA THR A 12 22.59 -20.74 -23.13
C THR A 12 22.13 -19.32 -23.46
N ILE A 13 23.08 -18.39 -23.56
CA ILE A 13 22.81 -17.02 -24.02
C ILE A 13 22.80 -17.04 -25.55
N ILE A 14 21.61 -17.09 -26.16
CA ILE A 14 21.43 -16.75 -27.57
C ILE A 14 21.32 -15.23 -27.65
N GLY A 15 22.45 -14.59 -27.92
CA GLY A 15 22.52 -13.15 -28.11
C GLY A 15 23.84 -12.77 -28.78
N LYS A 16 23.81 -12.64 -30.10
CA LYS A 16 24.93 -12.12 -30.91
C LYS A 16 25.21 -10.67 -30.48
N TYR A 17 26.26 -10.44 -29.71
CA TYR A 17 26.89 -9.13 -29.58
C TYR A 17 28.41 -9.27 -29.59
N THR A 18 29.00 -8.55 -30.52
CA THR A 18 30.40 -8.53 -30.92
C THR A 18 31.34 -8.20 -29.74
N LEU A 19 32.45 -8.94 -29.62
CA LEU A 19 33.51 -8.68 -28.64
C LEU A 19 34.14 -7.31 -28.87
N GLY A 20 34.14 -6.48 -27.82
CA GLY A 20 35.03 -5.34 -27.66
C GLY A 20 35.66 -5.41 -26.27
N MET A 21 36.97 -5.69 -26.22
CA MET A 21 37.77 -5.67 -25.00
C MET A 21 37.74 -4.29 -24.34
N ALA A 22 37.40 -4.23 -23.06
CA ALA A 22 37.93 -3.22 -22.14
C ALA A 22 37.88 -3.76 -20.71
N LEU A 23 39.07 -3.93 -20.14
CA LEU A 23 39.33 -4.25 -18.75
C LEU A 23 38.85 -3.09 -17.86
N ALA A 24 37.92 -3.34 -16.94
CA ALA A 24 37.62 -2.41 -15.85
C ALA A 24 37.44 -3.20 -14.55
N ILE A 25 38.47 -3.17 -13.71
CA ILE A 25 38.41 -3.62 -12.31
C ILE A 25 37.62 -2.55 -11.56
N ALA A 26 36.39 -2.86 -11.17
CA ALA A 26 35.62 -2.05 -10.21
C ALA A 26 35.35 -2.90 -8.97
N VAL A 27 36.16 -2.66 -7.94
CA VAL A 27 35.90 -3.12 -6.57
C VAL A 27 34.72 -2.30 -6.04
N CYS A 28 33.51 -2.82 -6.14
CA CYS A 28 32.37 -2.31 -5.38
C CYS A 28 32.11 -3.24 -4.19
N THR A 29 32.63 -2.81 -3.06
CA THR A 29 32.28 -3.25 -1.72
C THR A 29 30.76 -3.39 -1.54
N GLY A 30 30.33 -4.61 -1.22
CA GLY A 30 29.15 -4.89 -0.39
C GLY A 30 27.85 -4.20 -0.77
N PHE A 31 27.30 -4.45 -1.95
CA PHE A 31 25.89 -4.20 -2.19
C PHE A 31 25.08 -5.43 -1.73
N SER A 32 24.61 -5.42 -0.50
CA SER A 32 23.58 -6.36 -0.05
C SER A 32 22.29 -6.03 -0.79
N LEU A 33 22.02 -6.76 -1.88
CA LEU A 33 20.68 -6.84 -2.48
C LEU A 33 19.77 -7.48 -1.45
N THR A 34 19.12 -6.66 -0.62
CA THR A 34 17.97 -7.13 0.16
C THR A 34 16.89 -7.47 -0.87
N MET A 35 16.77 -8.76 -1.19
CA MET A 35 15.68 -9.26 -2.00
C MET A 35 14.39 -8.95 -1.25
N ALA A 36 13.69 -7.90 -1.68
CA ALA A 36 12.30 -7.71 -1.31
C ALA A 36 11.56 -8.93 -1.84
N GLY A 37 11.22 -9.87 -0.95
CA GLY A 37 10.35 -10.99 -1.28
C GLY A 37 9.09 -10.48 -1.98
N PRO A 38 8.43 -11.31 -2.81
CA PRO A 38 7.34 -10.87 -3.66
C PRO A 38 6.32 -10.10 -2.84
N ALA A 39 6.19 -8.80 -3.11
CA ALA A 39 5.16 -7.98 -2.47
C ALA A 39 3.83 -8.66 -2.77
N ALA A 40 3.13 -9.11 -1.73
CA ALA A 40 1.83 -9.74 -1.89
C ALA A 40 0.95 -8.85 -2.78
N ALA A 41 0.32 -9.43 -3.80
CA ALA A 41 -0.50 -8.67 -4.73
C ALA A 41 -1.67 -8.01 -3.97
N ALA A 42 -1.86 -6.70 -4.17
CA ALA A 42 -2.98 -5.99 -3.57
C ALA A 42 -4.29 -6.41 -4.26
N GLN A 43 -5.25 -6.91 -3.50
CA GLN A 43 -6.55 -7.31 -4.00
C GLN A 43 -7.55 -6.16 -3.86
N VAL A 44 -8.27 -5.83 -4.93
CA VAL A 44 -9.41 -4.89 -4.86
C VAL A 44 -10.58 -5.63 -4.22
N ILE A 45 -11.10 -5.11 -3.12
CA ILE A 45 -12.27 -5.68 -2.46
C ILE A 45 -13.55 -5.10 -3.07
N GLN A 46 -13.60 -3.77 -3.16
CA GLN A 46 -14.80 -3.05 -3.51
C GLN A 46 -14.48 -1.64 -3.99
N LYS A 47 -15.42 -1.10 -4.78
CA LYS A 47 -15.48 0.31 -5.13
C LYS A 47 -16.68 0.91 -4.41
N ILE A 48 -16.44 2.01 -3.71
CA ILE A 48 -17.40 2.69 -2.85
C ILE A 48 -17.68 4.04 -3.50
N SER A 49 -18.96 4.36 -3.76
CA SER A 49 -19.34 5.72 -4.15
C SER A 49 -19.18 6.68 -2.98
N ALA A 50 -18.80 7.91 -3.27
CA ALA A 50 -18.58 8.94 -2.27
C ALA A 50 -19.20 10.26 -2.75
N THR A 51 -20.06 10.86 -1.94
CA THR A 51 -20.75 12.12 -2.27
C THR A 51 -20.51 13.14 -1.17
N SER A 52 -20.07 14.34 -1.54
CA SER A 52 -19.96 15.50 -0.65
C SER A 52 -20.72 16.69 -1.24
N ALA A 53 -20.83 17.77 -0.47
CA ALA A 53 -21.35 19.04 -0.99
C ALA A 53 -20.50 19.59 -2.17
N ALA A 54 -19.26 19.13 -2.29
CA ALA A 54 -18.33 19.58 -3.31
C ALA A 54 -18.27 18.62 -4.52
N GLY A 55 -19.14 17.61 -4.60
CA GLY A 55 -19.30 16.76 -5.78
C GLY A 55 -19.33 15.27 -5.47
N THR A 56 -19.24 14.46 -6.53
CA THR A 56 -19.20 13.00 -6.43
C THR A 56 -17.81 12.46 -6.76
N GLY A 57 -17.45 11.36 -6.11
CA GLY A 57 -16.22 10.63 -6.32
C GLY A 57 -16.40 9.15 -6.05
N SER A 58 -15.29 8.43 -6.06
CA SER A 58 -15.25 7.02 -5.69
C SER A 58 -13.98 6.66 -4.94
N MET A 59 -14.11 5.65 -4.09
CA MET A 59 -13.03 5.12 -3.29
C MET A 59 -12.87 3.64 -3.60
N THR A 60 -11.68 3.24 -4.04
CA THR A 60 -11.36 1.82 -4.21
C THR A 60 -10.68 1.32 -2.96
N GLN A 61 -11.26 0.33 -2.30
CA GLN A 61 -10.64 -0.35 -1.18
C GLN A 61 -9.80 -1.53 -1.67
N ARG A 62 -8.54 -1.59 -1.22
CA ARG A 62 -7.60 -2.65 -1.54
C ARG A 62 -6.99 -3.24 -0.28
N ILE A 63 -6.69 -4.53 -0.30
CA ILE A 63 -5.95 -5.19 0.78
C ILE A 63 -4.65 -5.73 0.23
N THR A 64 -3.58 -5.50 0.97
CA THR A 64 -2.33 -6.23 0.83
C THR A 64 -2.14 -7.05 2.10
N ARG A 65 -2.17 -8.38 2.00
CA ARG A 65 -1.84 -9.23 3.15
C ARG A 65 -0.32 -9.28 3.28
N ASN A 66 0.20 -8.77 4.40
CA ASN A 66 1.62 -8.88 4.75
C ASN A 66 1.71 -9.73 6.03
N THR A 67 2.85 -10.39 6.23
CA THR A 67 3.10 -11.26 7.39
C THR A 67 3.84 -10.55 8.52
N GLN A 68 3.96 -9.21 8.48
CA GLN A 68 4.99 -8.50 9.27
C GLN A 68 4.64 -8.28 10.76
N ALA A 69 3.37 -8.17 11.15
CA ALA A 69 2.97 -8.13 12.58
C ALA A 69 1.45 -8.35 12.77
N ALA A 70 1.02 -9.54 13.18
CA ALA A 70 -0.40 -9.87 13.33
C ALA A 70 -1.19 -8.91 14.25
N SER A 71 -0.53 -8.24 15.20
CA SER A 71 -1.16 -7.31 16.14
C SER A 71 -1.56 -5.95 15.56
N LEU A 72 -1.03 -5.57 14.39
CA LEU A 72 -1.32 -4.28 13.75
C LEU A 72 -1.83 -4.45 12.33
N THR A 73 -2.71 -3.54 11.92
CA THR A 73 -3.18 -3.38 10.55
C THR A 73 -2.85 -1.98 10.09
N ARG A 74 -2.13 -1.85 8.96
CA ARG A 74 -1.81 -0.54 8.40
C ARG A 74 -2.96 -0.05 7.55
N VAL A 75 -3.53 1.12 7.87
CA VAL A 75 -4.58 1.73 7.06
C VAL A 75 -4.00 2.95 6.36
N CYS A 76 -4.21 3.06 5.05
CA CYS A 76 -3.70 4.13 4.22
C CYS A 76 -4.83 4.78 3.41
N VAL A 77 -4.82 6.10 3.32
CA VAL A 77 -5.63 6.90 2.41
C VAL A 77 -4.70 7.40 1.31
N ILE A 78 -5.00 7.05 0.06
CA ILE A 78 -4.27 7.46 -1.13
C ILE A 78 -5.18 8.39 -1.91
N ASN A 79 -4.79 9.64 -2.03
CA ASN A 79 -5.58 10.66 -2.68
C ASN A 79 -5.11 10.86 -4.12
N ARG A 80 -5.99 10.58 -5.09
CA ARG A 80 -5.75 10.81 -6.53
C ARG A 80 -6.65 11.91 -7.08
N SER A 81 -7.26 12.71 -6.21
CA SER A 81 -8.03 13.90 -6.58
C SER A 81 -7.20 15.18 -6.43
N ASP A 82 -7.83 16.30 -6.75
CA ASP A 82 -7.32 17.67 -6.63
C ASP A 82 -7.60 18.34 -5.27
N ARG A 83 -8.38 17.69 -4.40
CA ARG A 83 -8.78 18.23 -3.08
C ARG A 83 -8.27 17.37 -1.94
N THR A 84 -8.13 17.97 -0.76
CA THR A 84 -7.69 17.21 0.42
C THR A 84 -8.75 16.20 0.84
N LYS A 85 -8.35 14.94 1.07
CA LYS A 85 -9.23 13.91 1.63
C LYS A 85 -8.80 13.56 3.04
N THR A 86 -9.75 13.47 3.96
CA THR A 86 -9.49 13.17 5.37
C THR A 86 -10.38 12.05 5.86
N PHE A 87 -9.79 11.09 6.58
CA PHE A 87 -10.53 10.07 7.34
C PHE A 87 -10.29 10.34 8.81
N THR A 88 -11.34 10.64 9.55
CA THR A 88 -11.29 10.77 11.01
C THR A 88 -11.85 9.52 11.66
N HIS A 89 -11.47 9.29 12.92
CA HIS A 89 -11.90 8.15 13.73
C HIS A 89 -11.71 8.47 15.21
N ALA A 90 -12.35 7.70 16.08
CA ALA A 90 -12.21 7.82 17.53
C ALA A 90 -11.04 7.00 18.13
N GLN A 91 -10.23 6.35 17.30
CA GLN A 91 -9.14 5.52 17.80
C GLN A 91 -8.10 6.35 18.59
N PRO A 92 -7.82 5.99 19.87
CA PRO A 92 -6.87 6.74 20.69
C PRO A 92 -5.46 6.73 20.11
N ASN A 93 -4.73 7.82 20.31
CA ASN A 93 -3.31 7.97 19.95
C ASN A 93 -2.99 7.78 18.46
N ILE A 94 -4.01 7.82 17.59
CA ILE A 94 -3.84 7.81 16.15
C ILE A 94 -4.46 9.09 15.61
N ASN A 95 -3.69 9.81 14.79
CA ASN A 95 -4.18 11.02 14.15
C ASN A 95 -5.08 10.68 12.96
N ALA A 96 -5.97 11.61 12.60
CA ALA A 96 -6.75 11.52 11.39
C ALA A 96 -5.85 11.33 10.16
N LEU A 97 -6.29 10.49 9.23
CA LEU A 97 -5.57 10.23 7.99
C LEU A 97 -5.92 11.32 6.98
N ARG A 98 -5.13 12.39 6.97
CA ARG A 98 -5.27 13.52 6.05
C ARG A 98 -4.29 13.41 4.90
N ALA A 99 -4.78 13.28 3.67
CA ALA A 99 -3.99 13.20 2.46
C ALA A 99 -4.24 14.41 1.56
N ALA A 100 -3.19 15.21 1.35
CA ALA A 100 -3.21 16.31 0.39
C ALA A 100 -3.44 15.79 -1.05
N PRO A 101 -3.79 16.66 -2.02
CA PRO A 101 -3.95 16.28 -3.43
C PRO A 101 -2.73 15.50 -3.95
N GLY A 102 -2.98 14.37 -4.63
CA GLY A 102 -1.92 13.46 -5.11
C GLY A 102 -1.13 12.71 -4.01
N GLY A 103 -1.40 12.97 -2.73
CA GLY A 103 -0.64 12.46 -1.59
C GLY A 103 -1.16 11.15 -1.01
N LYS A 104 -0.52 10.71 0.09
CA LYS A 104 -0.94 9.56 0.88
C LYS A 104 -0.75 9.83 2.38
N SER A 105 -1.61 9.24 3.21
CA SER A 105 -1.49 9.24 4.67
C SER A 105 -1.77 7.85 5.21
N CYS A 106 -0.97 7.39 6.16
CA CYS A 106 -1.09 6.03 6.70
C CYS A 106 -0.86 6.03 8.22
N ALA A 107 -1.56 5.15 8.93
CA ALA A 107 -1.28 4.84 10.33
C ALA A 107 -1.45 3.34 10.61
N ASN A 108 -0.88 2.90 11.73
CA ASN A 108 -1.03 1.53 12.22
C ASN A 108 -2.11 1.51 13.29
N PHE A 109 -3.12 0.67 13.08
CA PHE A 109 -4.23 0.47 14.01
C PHE A 109 -4.08 -0.90 14.67
N PRO A 110 -4.56 -1.08 15.92
CA PRO A 110 -4.66 -2.41 16.50
C PRO A 110 -5.53 -3.32 15.63
N SER A 111 -5.03 -4.50 15.28
CA SER A 111 -5.77 -5.44 14.42
C SER A 111 -7.08 -5.89 15.04
N ASN A 112 -7.21 -5.91 16.37
CA ASN A 112 -8.47 -6.25 17.04
C ASN A 112 -9.48 -5.09 17.07
N ALA A 113 -9.14 -3.91 16.57
CA ALA A 113 -10.01 -2.75 16.62
C ALA A 113 -11.16 -2.85 15.61
N ARG A 114 -12.33 -2.34 16.02
CA ARG A 114 -13.44 -2.01 15.12
C ARG A 114 -13.46 -0.50 14.95
N VAL A 115 -13.08 -0.02 13.76
CA VAL A 115 -12.87 1.41 13.50
C VAL A 115 -14.05 1.96 12.71
N HIS A 116 -14.61 3.06 13.20
CA HIS A 116 -15.62 3.86 12.51
C HIS A 116 -14.92 5.04 11.85
N PHE A 117 -14.88 5.05 10.52
CA PHE A 117 -14.29 6.15 9.76
C PHE A 117 -15.37 7.15 9.34
N ALA A 118 -15.15 8.42 9.67
CA ALA A 118 -15.88 9.52 9.06
C ALA A 118 -15.01 10.14 7.96
N LEU A 119 -15.62 10.47 6.84
CA LEU A 119 -14.94 10.87 5.62
C LEU A 119 -15.18 12.35 5.36
N PHE A 120 -14.13 13.06 4.93
CA PHE A 120 -14.22 14.46 4.56
C PHE A 120 -13.50 14.74 3.25
N ASP A 121 -14.10 15.62 2.46
CA ASP A 121 -13.60 16.14 1.19
C ASP A 121 -13.47 17.66 1.31
N ASP A 122 -12.24 18.14 1.41
CA ASP A 122 -11.89 19.53 1.69
C ASP A 122 -12.64 20.13 2.90
N GLY A 123 -12.75 19.33 3.96
CA GLY A 123 -13.44 19.71 5.20
C GLY A 123 -14.96 19.49 5.17
N GLN A 124 -15.55 19.13 4.02
CA GLN A 124 -16.97 18.81 3.93
C GLN A 124 -17.22 17.33 4.23
N PRO A 125 -18.24 16.98 5.04
CA PRO A 125 -18.57 15.59 5.30
C PRO A 125 -18.96 14.86 4.01
N VAL A 126 -18.52 13.61 3.90
CA VAL A 126 -18.82 12.73 2.76
C VAL A 126 -19.76 11.62 3.20
N THR A 127 -20.80 11.39 2.40
CA THR A 127 -21.63 10.20 2.46
C THR A 127 -21.05 9.12 1.56
N ALA A 128 -20.61 8.01 2.15
CA ALA A 128 -20.20 6.81 1.41
C ALA A 128 -21.41 5.95 1.06
N GLY A 129 -21.38 5.27 -0.08
CA GLY A 129 -22.40 4.31 -0.50
C GLY A 129 -22.47 3.04 0.35
N VAL A 130 -21.54 2.86 1.30
CA VAL A 130 -21.51 1.76 2.27
C VAL A 130 -21.13 2.28 3.65
N SER A 131 -21.47 1.51 4.69
CA SER A 131 -21.04 1.82 6.06
C SER A 131 -19.52 1.73 6.20
N MET A 132 -18.88 2.80 6.68
CA MET A 132 -17.43 2.88 6.88
C MET A 132 -17.02 2.36 8.27
N VAL A 133 -17.56 1.22 8.66
CA VAL A 133 -17.25 0.54 9.92
C VAL A 133 -16.52 -0.76 9.62
N MET A 134 -15.28 -0.86 10.07
CA MET A 134 -14.41 -1.99 9.73
C MET A 134 -13.89 -2.71 10.95
N SER A 135 -14.03 -4.04 10.95
CA SER A 135 -13.23 -4.90 11.83
C SER A 135 -11.87 -5.13 11.19
N LEU A 136 -10.79 -4.70 11.86
CA LEU A 136 -9.43 -4.84 11.32
C LEU A 136 -8.85 -6.25 11.50
N SER A 137 -9.54 -7.13 12.22
CA SER A 137 -9.01 -8.46 12.57
C SER A 137 -8.80 -9.33 11.34
N ALA A 138 -9.64 -9.16 10.32
CA ALA A 138 -9.53 -9.83 9.03
C ALA A 138 -8.28 -9.42 8.23
N PHE A 139 -7.61 -8.33 8.62
CA PHE A 139 -6.47 -7.75 7.92
C PHE A 139 -5.22 -7.70 8.80
N ALA A 140 -5.21 -8.45 9.90
CA ALA A 140 -4.11 -8.57 10.83
C ALA A 140 -2.76 -8.81 10.11
N GLY A 141 -1.77 -7.96 10.39
CA GLY A 141 -0.44 -7.99 9.75
C GLY A 141 -0.39 -7.40 8.34
N GLY A 142 -1.55 -7.12 7.75
CA GLY A 142 -1.70 -6.56 6.42
C GLY A 142 -1.85 -5.05 6.38
N ARG A 143 -2.19 -4.59 5.18
CA ARG A 143 -2.48 -3.20 4.84
C ARG A 143 -3.82 -3.09 4.14
N VAL A 144 -4.61 -2.09 4.52
CA VAL A 144 -5.82 -1.65 3.82
C VAL A 144 -5.53 -0.30 3.18
N ASP A 145 -5.67 -0.21 1.87
CA ASP A 145 -5.54 1.04 1.11
C ASP A 145 -6.91 1.51 0.65
N PHE A 146 -7.23 2.77 0.92
CA PHE A 146 -8.37 3.48 0.35
C PHE A 146 -7.89 4.46 -0.70
N VAL A 147 -8.11 4.13 -1.96
CA VAL A 147 -7.70 4.96 -3.10
C VAL A 147 -8.87 5.84 -3.52
N TRP A 148 -8.81 7.12 -3.18
CA TRP A 148 -9.82 8.10 -3.56
C TRP A 148 -9.56 8.66 -4.95
N ARG A 149 -10.61 8.80 -5.74
CA ARG A 149 -10.65 9.49 -7.03
C ARG A 149 -11.91 10.34 -7.11
N ASP A 150 -11.83 11.48 -7.77
CA ASP A 150 -13.04 12.20 -8.15
C ASP A 150 -13.64 11.53 -9.39
N ASN A 151 -14.95 11.66 -9.58
CA ASN A 151 -15.59 11.15 -10.79
C ASN A 151 -15.33 12.17 -11.90
N GLU A 152 -14.72 11.71 -12.99
CA GLU A 152 -14.56 12.47 -14.24
C GLU A 152 -15.91 12.66 -14.92
#